data_AF-A0A8X7BMJ4-F1
#
_entry.id   AF-A0A8X7BMJ4-F1
#
_cell.length_a   1.000
_cell.length_b   1.000
_cell.length_c   1.000
_cell.angle_alpha   90.00
_cell.angle_beta   90.00
_cell.angle_gamma   90.00
#
_symmetry.space_group_name_H-M   'P 1'
#
loop_
_entity.id
_entity.type
_entity.pdbx_description
1 polymer ?
#
loop_
_entity_poly.entity_id
_entity_poly.type
_entity_poly.pdbx_seq_one_letter_code
_entity_poly.pdbx_strand_id
1 'polypeptide(L)'
;MSSLLNHLTSHEHKVFFCDYCLLRFNNEELLNQHQEDCRNHNVQKIKMPTQEEKWLEFSNHKFKLPVPYVIYADLECILEKINSCEQDPKISSTESIAKHVPCGFAYVIVGPDGTMVKPPTVFRGKNAIDQFLTKLLDEEKSILDILRFVKPMVFSMTDEENFKSSTLCSICGNPLNGDAVRDHDHLTGAYRGAAHTRCNLNFKLATYIPVVIHNLRNYDGHFLIQGIGKFKEKRIQCIPENSEKFISFTLSSLRFIDSFQFLNTSLEKLAQNLKPCQFHLCNKYFASNAQFITRKGCYPYEYFDSFSKFYETQLPPQSAFFNSLTNENVSREDYEYAHDIWNIFQMHTFGDYHDLYVTVDVLLLSDIFENFRTLCQNYYKIDPCHTYTAPGLAWQACLKMTKVRLELLTDIDMHLFIEKGIRGGVAMISHRYAKANNTYLSNYDSSLPSSYIIYLDANNLYGWAMSQHLPTHDFSWTDEDVNFMNVPDDS
;
A
#
# COMPACT_ATOMS: atom_id res chain seq x y z
N MET A 1 15.84 7.02 -14.36
CA MET A 1 15.42 5.88 -15.20
C MET A 1 16.60 5.07 -15.74
N SER A 2 17.56 5.65 -16.47
CA SER A 2 18.71 4.92 -17.04
C SER A 2 19.49 4.06 -16.03
N SER A 3 19.84 4.59 -14.85
CA SER A 3 20.58 3.82 -13.83
C SER A 3 19.81 2.60 -13.29
N LEU A 4 18.49 2.69 -13.24
CA LEU A 4 17.60 1.62 -12.81
C LEU A 4 17.31 0.60 -13.90
N LEU A 5 17.57 0.88 -15.19
CA LEU A 5 17.34 -0.07 -16.29
C LEU A 5 18.65 -0.62 -16.88
N ASN A 6 19.78 0.02 -16.61
CA ASN A 6 21.10 -0.41 -17.11
C ASN A 6 21.51 -1.81 -16.60
N HIS A 7 20.98 -2.26 -15.46
CA HIS A 7 21.27 -3.61 -14.94
C HIS A 7 20.63 -4.73 -15.79
N LEU A 8 19.75 -4.42 -16.74
CA LEU A 8 19.10 -5.37 -17.64
C LEU A 8 20.02 -5.83 -18.79
N THR A 9 21.24 -5.32 -18.89
CA THR A 9 22.16 -5.63 -19.98
C THR A 9 23.62 -5.58 -19.52
N SER A 10 24.42 -6.54 -19.99
CA SER A 10 25.87 -6.59 -19.82
C SER A 10 26.64 -5.88 -20.95
N HIS A 11 25.95 -5.21 -21.87
CA HIS A 11 26.56 -4.56 -23.03
C HIS A 11 26.89 -3.08 -22.77
N GLU A 12 28.06 -2.63 -23.25
CA GLU A 12 28.61 -1.28 -23.03
C GLU A 12 28.20 -0.24 -24.08
N HIS A 13 27.37 -0.60 -25.06
CA HIS A 13 26.92 0.32 -26.11
C HIS A 13 25.83 1.29 -25.61
N LYS A 14 25.70 2.46 -26.26
CA LYS A 14 24.64 3.44 -25.96
C LYS A 14 23.27 2.81 -26.19
N VAL A 15 22.43 2.82 -25.15
CA VAL A 15 21.10 2.20 -25.16
C VAL A 15 20.04 3.29 -25.11
N PHE A 16 18.98 3.14 -25.89
CA PHE A 16 17.81 4.02 -25.90
C PHE A 16 16.63 3.28 -25.28
N PHE A 17 15.83 3.98 -24.49
CA PHE A 17 14.64 3.42 -23.84
C PHE A 17 13.43 4.23 -24.26
N CYS A 18 12.32 3.56 -24.57
CA CYS A 18 11.05 4.24 -24.76
C CYS A 18 10.51 4.69 -23.41
N ASP A 19 10.32 5.99 -23.20
CA ASP A 19 9.78 6.54 -21.96
C ASP A 19 8.32 6.13 -21.70
N TYR A 20 7.62 5.64 -22.72
CA TYR A 20 6.31 5.01 -22.59
C TYR A 20 6.47 3.57 -22.14
N CYS A 21 6.71 2.59 -23.01
CA CYS A 21 6.68 1.17 -22.61
C CYS A 21 7.95 0.62 -21.92
N LEU A 22 8.99 1.43 -21.73
CA LEU A 22 10.31 1.04 -21.19
C LEU A 22 11.04 -0.05 -21.99
N LEU A 23 10.63 -0.32 -23.24
CA LEU A 23 11.35 -1.21 -24.15
C LEU A 23 12.70 -0.62 -24.55
N ARG A 24 13.64 -1.54 -24.76
CA ARG A 24 15.03 -1.23 -25.11
C ARG A 24 15.20 -1.20 -26.62
N PHE A 25 15.88 -0.17 -27.12
CA PHE A 25 16.27 -0.03 -28.50
C PHE A 25 17.78 0.22 -28.61
N ASN A 26 18.39 -0.37 -29.63
CA ASN A 26 19.81 -0.20 -29.92
C ASN A 26 20.07 1.01 -30.86
N ASN A 27 19.00 1.63 -31.35
CA ASN A 27 18.98 2.72 -32.32
C ASN A 27 17.87 3.71 -31.92
N GLU A 28 18.17 5.01 -32.01
CA GLU A 28 17.25 6.12 -31.78
C GLU A 28 16.11 6.18 -32.82
N GLU A 29 16.38 5.82 -34.08
CA GLU A 29 15.36 5.81 -35.14
C GLU A 29 14.30 4.73 -34.91
N LEU A 30 14.70 3.55 -34.41
CA LEU A 30 13.76 2.49 -34.01
C LEU A 30 12.91 2.90 -32.81
N LEU A 31 13.48 3.66 -31.88
CA LEU A 31 12.72 4.25 -30.77
C LEU A 31 11.67 5.23 -31.30
N ASN A 32 12.05 6.12 -32.20
CA ASN A 32 11.13 7.12 -32.76
C ASN A 32 9.96 6.48 -33.52
N GLN A 33 10.23 5.48 -34.36
CA GLN A 33 9.18 4.71 -35.06
C GLN A 33 8.24 4.02 -34.08
N HIS A 34 8.79 3.37 -33.05
CA HIS A 34 8.00 2.72 -32.02
C HIS A 34 7.13 3.72 -31.22
N GLN A 35 7.63 4.93 -30.96
CA GLN A 35 6.90 5.96 -30.21
C GLN A 35 5.65 6.47 -30.92
N GLU A 36 5.56 6.41 -32.25
CA GLU A 36 4.38 6.85 -33.00
C GLU A 36 3.11 6.09 -32.59
N ASP A 37 3.25 4.77 -32.37
CA ASP A 37 2.19 3.87 -31.93
C ASP A 37 2.14 3.72 -30.41
N CYS A 38 3.30 3.66 -29.76
CA CYS A 38 3.40 3.40 -28.33
C CYS A 38 2.79 4.53 -27.48
N ARG A 39 2.83 5.79 -27.95
CA ARG A 39 2.23 6.94 -27.24
C ARG A 39 0.70 6.87 -27.17
N ASN A 40 0.06 6.09 -28.05
CA ASN A 40 -1.39 5.97 -28.12
C ASN A 40 -1.94 4.95 -27.12
N HIS A 41 -1.05 4.14 -26.53
CA HIS A 41 -1.39 3.11 -25.57
C HIS A 41 -0.71 3.39 -24.23
N ASN A 42 -1.33 2.99 -23.13
CA ASN A 42 -0.68 3.08 -21.83
C ASN A 42 0.57 2.19 -21.79
N VAL A 43 1.61 2.65 -21.07
CA VAL A 43 2.91 2.00 -20.84
C VAL A 43 2.79 0.51 -20.52
N GLN A 44 2.92 -0.41 -21.49
CA GLN A 44 2.88 -1.85 -21.20
C GLN A 44 3.76 -2.70 -22.12
N LYS A 45 4.53 -3.60 -21.52
CA LYS A 45 5.16 -4.73 -22.21
C LYS A 45 4.11 -5.83 -22.36
N ILE A 46 3.72 -6.15 -23.59
CA ILE A 46 2.71 -7.19 -23.85
C ILE A 46 3.29 -8.56 -23.49
N LYS A 47 2.62 -9.27 -22.57
CA LYS A 47 2.88 -10.67 -22.23
C LYS A 47 1.54 -11.39 -22.08
N MET A 48 1.14 -12.13 -23.11
CA MET A 48 -0.06 -12.96 -23.07
C MET A 48 0.21 -14.27 -22.31
N PRO A 49 -0.79 -14.83 -21.60
CA PRO A 49 -0.67 -16.15 -21.01
C PRO A 49 -0.57 -17.23 -22.09
N THR A 50 0.21 -18.28 -21.82
CA THR A 50 0.24 -19.48 -22.66
C THR A 50 -0.99 -20.36 -22.43
N GLN A 51 -1.20 -21.37 -23.28
CA GLN A 51 -2.29 -22.35 -23.09
C GLN A 51 -2.18 -23.10 -21.75
N GLU A 52 -0.97 -23.26 -21.21
CA GLU A 52 -0.73 -23.87 -19.90
C GLU A 52 -1.01 -22.90 -18.74
N GLU A 53 -0.76 -21.60 -18.96
CA GLU A 53 -0.94 -20.53 -17.96
C GLU A 53 -2.32 -19.86 -18.03
N LYS A 54 -3.21 -20.30 -18.94
CA LYS A 54 -4.52 -19.67 -19.15
C LYS A 54 -5.45 -19.77 -17.95
N TRP A 55 -5.21 -20.69 -17.03
CA TRP A 55 -6.08 -20.89 -15.88
C TRP A 55 -5.63 -20.07 -14.68
N LEU A 56 -6.46 -19.11 -14.30
CA LEU A 56 -6.29 -18.32 -13.10
C LEU A 56 -7.15 -18.88 -11.96
N GLU A 57 -6.49 -19.24 -10.87
CA GLU A 57 -7.11 -19.72 -9.63
C GLU A 57 -6.25 -19.32 -8.42
N PHE A 58 -6.77 -19.50 -7.21
CA PHE A 58 -6.00 -19.20 -6.00
C PHE A 58 -4.87 -20.22 -5.78
N SER A 59 -3.65 -19.83 -6.12
CA SER A 59 -2.45 -20.67 -5.98
C SER A 59 -1.48 -20.20 -4.90
N ASN A 60 -1.60 -18.97 -4.39
CA ASN A 60 -0.66 -18.38 -3.43
C ASN A 60 -0.93 -18.80 -1.98
N HIS A 61 -0.78 -20.07 -1.64
CA HIS A 61 -1.07 -20.56 -0.29
C HIS A 61 -0.23 -19.90 0.81
N LYS A 62 1.02 -19.49 0.52
CA LYS A 62 1.84 -18.71 1.46
C LYS A 62 1.16 -17.45 1.97
N PHE A 63 0.24 -16.84 1.20
CA PHE A 63 -0.46 -15.62 1.61
C PHE A 63 -1.40 -15.82 2.79
N LYS A 64 -1.75 -17.07 3.11
CA LYS A 64 -2.57 -17.38 4.28
C LYS A 64 -1.78 -17.34 5.59
N LEU A 65 -0.45 -17.38 5.52
CA LEU A 65 0.41 -17.22 6.68
C LEU A 65 0.63 -15.73 6.92
N PRO A 66 0.60 -15.27 8.19
CA PRO A 66 1.05 -13.92 8.49
C PRO A 66 2.52 -13.75 8.12
N VAL A 67 2.87 -12.58 7.58
CA VAL A 67 4.26 -12.17 7.42
C VAL A 67 4.87 -11.97 8.82
N PRO A 68 5.93 -12.71 9.20
CA PRO A 68 6.35 -12.77 10.60
C PRO A 68 6.86 -11.45 11.19
N TYR A 69 7.56 -10.64 10.40
CA TYR A 69 8.14 -9.38 10.84
C TYR A 69 7.74 -8.26 9.88
N VAL A 70 7.26 -7.16 10.43
CA VAL A 70 6.88 -5.95 9.69
C VAL A 70 7.52 -4.74 10.35
N ILE A 71 8.08 -3.86 9.52
CA ILE A 71 8.66 -2.59 9.96
C ILE A 71 7.65 -1.49 9.60
N TYR A 72 7.28 -0.68 10.56
CA TYR A 72 6.51 0.56 10.33
C TYR A 72 7.44 1.74 10.50
N ALA A 73 7.38 2.69 9.59
CA ALA A 73 8.28 3.83 9.61
C ALA A 73 7.59 5.10 9.13
N ASP A 74 8.18 6.22 9.50
CA ASP A 74 7.80 7.56 9.06
C ASP A 74 9.04 8.44 9.01
N LEU A 75 9.05 9.41 8.09
CA LEU A 75 10.16 10.34 7.92
C LEU A 75 9.65 11.77 7.96
N GLU A 76 10.48 12.64 8.49
CA GLU A 76 10.16 14.05 8.61
C GLU A 76 11.17 14.91 7.87
N CYS A 77 10.68 16.00 7.30
CA CYS A 77 11.47 16.92 6.49
C CYS A 77 11.49 18.34 7.08
N ILE A 78 12.64 18.98 6.95
CA ILE A 78 12.78 20.42 7.05
C ILE A 78 12.36 21.06 5.72
N LEU A 79 11.68 22.19 5.78
CA LEU A 79 11.31 22.99 4.60
C LEU A 79 12.30 24.15 4.39
N GLU A 80 13.43 23.87 3.73
CA GLU A 80 14.41 24.91 3.39
C GLU A 80 13.81 25.89 2.38
N LYS A 81 13.64 27.16 2.76
CA LYS A 81 13.06 28.18 1.88
C LYS A 81 13.94 28.44 0.66
N ILE A 82 13.33 28.51 -0.52
CA ILE A 82 14.01 28.84 -1.77
C ILE A 82 13.73 30.31 -2.10
N ASN A 83 14.78 31.08 -2.37
CA ASN A 83 14.62 32.43 -2.90
C ASN A 83 14.52 32.34 -4.44
N SER A 84 13.33 32.53 -4.97
CA SER A 84 13.06 32.63 -6.41
C SER A 84 13.23 34.08 -6.91
N CYS A 85 13.56 34.24 -8.19
CA CYS A 85 13.51 35.53 -8.88
C CYS A 85 12.07 35.82 -9.33
N GLU A 86 11.71 37.11 -9.51
CA GLU A 86 10.43 37.48 -10.15
C GLU A 86 10.29 36.79 -11.52
N GLN A 87 9.20 36.05 -11.70
CA GLN A 87 8.90 35.33 -12.95
C GLN A 87 8.18 36.26 -13.94
N ASP A 88 8.41 36.06 -15.24
CA ASP A 88 7.70 36.81 -16.28
C ASP A 88 6.21 36.45 -16.27
N PRO A 89 5.30 37.38 -15.96
CA PRO A 89 3.86 37.11 -15.86
C PRO A 89 3.22 36.70 -17.20
N LYS A 90 3.94 36.77 -18.32
CA LYS A 90 3.46 36.34 -19.65
C LYS A 90 3.75 34.87 -19.93
N ILE A 91 4.54 34.19 -19.10
CA ILE A 91 4.93 32.79 -19.30
C ILE A 91 4.38 31.99 -18.12
N SER A 92 3.70 30.87 -18.41
CA SER A 92 3.32 29.94 -17.35
C SER A 92 4.58 29.32 -16.77
N SER A 93 4.81 29.55 -15.48
CA SER A 93 5.97 29.08 -14.76
C SER A 93 5.55 28.49 -13.41
N THR A 94 6.31 27.50 -12.97
CA THR A 94 6.14 26.88 -11.65
C THR A 94 7.10 27.56 -10.67
N GLU A 95 6.58 28.03 -9.55
CA GLU A 95 7.41 28.56 -8.47
C GLU A 95 7.72 27.44 -7.45
N SER A 96 9.01 27.19 -7.24
CA SER A 96 9.45 26.28 -6.18
C SER A 96 9.58 27.05 -4.88
N ILE A 97 8.65 26.80 -3.94
CA ILE A 97 8.53 27.57 -2.69
C ILE A 97 9.54 27.11 -1.63
N ALA A 98 9.69 25.80 -1.46
CA ALA A 98 10.58 25.21 -0.47
C ALA A 98 11.20 23.91 -0.98
N LYS A 99 12.39 23.61 -0.47
CA LYS A 99 13.09 22.35 -0.66
C LYS A 99 12.92 21.49 0.58
N HIS A 100 12.33 20.33 0.40
CA HIS A 100 12.13 19.36 1.47
C HIS A 100 13.44 18.59 1.70
N VAL A 101 13.97 18.66 2.91
CA VAL A 101 15.22 17.99 3.33
C VAL A 101 14.93 17.03 4.47
N PRO A 102 15.04 15.70 4.26
CA PRO A 102 14.86 14.72 5.31
C PRO A 102 15.76 15.01 6.51
N CYS A 103 15.13 15.13 7.68
CA CYS A 103 15.75 15.63 8.90
C CYS A 103 15.60 14.68 10.08
N GLY A 104 14.67 13.73 10.02
CA GLY A 104 14.48 12.72 11.03
C GLY A 104 13.60 11.57 10.55
N PHE A 105 13.58 10.51 11.32
CA PHE A 105 12.72 9.36 11.11
C PHE A 105 12.48 8.63 12.43
N ALA A 106 11.40 7.85 12.46
CA ALA A 106 11.25 6.75 13.40
C ALA A 106 10.88 5.46 12.66
N TYR A 107 11.21 4.33 13.27
CA TYR A 107 10.62 3.05 12.89
C TYR A 107 10.44 2.12 14.09
N VAL A 108 9.47 1.22 13.98
CA VAL A 108 9.22 0.13 14.92
C VAL A 108 9.14 -1.19 14.17
N ILE A 109 9.62 -2.26 14.80
CA ILE A 109 9.58 -3.62 14.26
C ILE A 109 8.57 -4.41 15.08
N VAL A 110 7.54 -4.91 14.42
CA VAL A 110 6.53 -5.79 15.03
C VAL A 110 6.87 -7.23 14.67
N GLY A 111 6.94 -8.09 15.70
CA GLY A 111 7.26 -9.51 15.58
C GLY A 111 6.04 -10.41 15.37
N PRO A 112 6.25 -11.74 15.29
CA PRO A 112 5.19 -12.69 14.97
C PRO A 112 4.13 -12.83 16.06
N ASP A 113 4.41 -12.37 17.29
CA ASP A 113 3.48 -12.32 18.41
C ASP A 113 2.63 -11.03 18.43
N GLY A 114 2.80 -10.16 17.44
CA GLY A 114 2.12 -8.86 17.36
C GLY A 114 2.70 -7.82 18.32
N THR A 115 3.88 -8.05 18.91
CA THR A 115 4.51 -7.09 19.82
C THR A 115 5.76 -6.47 19.23
N MET A 116 6.16 -5.31 19.76
CA MET A 116 7.42 -4.67 19.37
C MET A 116 8.60 -5.56 19.75
N VAL A 117 9.47 -5.85 18.78
CA VAL A 117 10.71 -6.61 18.99
C VAL A 117 11.67 -5.85 19.92
N LYS A 118 11.67 -4.52 19.80
CA LYS A 118 12.48 -3.59 20.58
C LYS A 118 11.83 -2.20 20.61
N PRO A 119 12.26 -1.27 21.49
CA PRO A 119 11.77 0.10 21.47
C PRO A 119 11.92 0.77 20.09
N PRO A 120 11.03 1.72 19.73
CA PRO A 120 11.13 2.49 18.49
C PRO A 120 12.52 3.09 18.31
N THR A 121 13.04 2.98 17.10
CA THR A 121 14.32 3.60 16.73
C THR A 121 14.04 4.96 16.15
N VAL A 122 14.59 6.00 16.77
CA VAL A 122 14.40 7.39 16.38
C VAL A 122 15.73 8.00 16.00
N PHE A 123 15.74 8.85 14.99
CA PHE A 123 16.91 9.61 14.58
C PHE A 123 16.48 11.00 14.13
N ARG A 124 17.23 12.02 14.55
CA ARG A 124 17.16 13.38 14.01
C ARG A 124 18.56 13.86 13.65
N GLY A 125 18.69 14.53 12.52
CA GLY A 125 19.95 15.08 12.03
C GLY A 125 20.12 14.99 10.52
N LYS A 126 21.29 15.43 10.06
CA LYS A 126 21.66 15.38 8.64
C LYS A 126 21.81 13.93 8.17
N ASN A 127 21.65 13.71 6.86
CA ASN A 127 21.76 12.39 6.23
C ASN A 127 20.73 11.37 6.76
N ALA A 128 19.53 11.83 7.14
CA ALA A 128 18.46 10.99 7.68
C ALA A 128 18.17 9.77 6.79
N ILE A 129 18.10 9.93 5.47
CA ILE A 129 17.86 8.82 4.52
C ILE A 129 18.97 7.76 4.58
N ASP A 130 20.24 8.18 4.58
CA ASP A 130 21.36 7.24 4.58
C ASP A 130 21.41 6.46 5.90
N GLN A 131 21.17 7.14 7.02
CA GLN A 131 21.06 6.53 8.34
C GLN A 131 19.87 5.58 8.44
N PHE A 132 18.72 5.96 7.86
CA PHE A 132 17.52 5.14 7.82
C PHE A 132 17.78 3.84 7.06
N LEU A 133 18.25 3.93 5.82
CA LEU A 133 18.52 2.76 4.98
C LEU A 133 19.60 1.85 5.59
N THR A 134 20.67 2.42 6.16
CA THR A 134 21.72 1.65 6.83
C THR A 134 21.15 0.85 8.01
N LYS A 135 20.39 1.51 8.88
CA LYS A 135 19.75 0.84 10.02
C LYS A 135 18.78 -0.24 9.58
N LEU A 136 17.95 0.01 8.57
CA LEU A 136 17.04 -1.01 8.05
C LEU A 136 17.78 -2.25 7.50
N LEU A 137 18.93 -2.07 6.86
CA LEU A 137 19.75 -3.20 6.39
C LEU A 137 20.35 -4.01 7.56
N ASP A 138 20.67 -3.36 8.68
CA ASP A 138 21.10 -4.05 9.91
C ASP A 138 19.94 -4.84 10.56
N GLU A 139 18.73 -4.28 10.58
CA GLU A 139 17.53 -5.00 11.01
C GLU A 139 17.23 -6.18 10.08
N GLU A 140 17.33 -5.97 8.77
CA GLU A 140 17.11 -7.00 7.75
C GLU A 140 18.00 -8.21 8.04
N LYS A 141 19.30 -7.99 8.27
CA LYS A 141 20.24 -9.06 8.58
C LYS A 141 19.82 -9.84 9.83
N SER A 142 19.50 -9.12 10.90
CA SER A 142 19.10 -9.72 12.18
C SER A 142 17.82 -10.55 12.07
N ILE A 143 16.82 -10.04 11.34
CA ILE A 143 15.55 -10.73 11.10
C ILE A 143 15.74 -11.95 10.20
N LEU A 144 16.52 -11.83 9.12
CA LEU A 144 16.76 -12.94 8.20
C LEU A 144 17.53 -14.09 8.86
N ASP A 145 18.45 -13.81 9.78
CA ASP A 145 19.17 -14.85 10.52
C ASP A 145 18.21 -15.66 11.42
N ILE A 146 17.18 -15.03 11.98
CA ILE A 146 16.09 -15.72 12.70
C ILE A 146 15.24 -16.55 11.72
N LEU A 147 14.80 -15.95 10.60
CA LEU A 147 13.91 -16.62 9.63
C LEU A 147 14.57 -17.80 8.90
N ARG A 148 15.90 -17.82 8.80
CA ARG A 148 16.66 -18.94 8.22
C ARG A 148 16.72 -20.15 9.13
N PHE A 149 16.56 -19.97 10.44
CA PHE A 149 16.55 -21.06 11.39
C PHE A 149 15.19 -21.77 11.37
N VAL A 150 15.15 -22.97 10.81
CA VAL A 150 13.95 -23.81 10.83
C VAL A 150 13.96 -24.63 12.11
N LYS A 151 13.03 -24.33 13.02
CA LYS A 151 12.90 -25.07 14.27
C LYS A 151 12.41 -26.49 13.98
N PRO A 152 13.03 -27.54 14.57
CA PRO A 152 12.59 -28.92 14.39
C PRO A 152 11.12 -29.10 14.78
N MET A 153 10.42 -29.93 14.01
CA MET A 153 9.01 -30.24 14.25
C MET A 153 8.83 -30.89 15.63
N VAL A 154 7.97 -30.29 16.44
CA VAL A 154 7.43 -30.87 17.67
C VAL A 154 6.25 -31.75 17.26
N PHE A 155 6.38 -33.06 17.47
CA PHE A 155 5.44 -34.04 16.95
C PHE A 155 5.08 -35.06 18.03
N SER A 156 3.85 -34.97 18.54
CA SER A 156 3.32 -35.82 19.60
C SER A 156 2.68 -37.10 19.06
N MET A 157 2.35 -38.05 19.95
CA MET A 157 1.58 -39.24 19.56
C MET A 157 0.19 -38.89 19.00
N THR A 158 -0.46 -37.87 19.56
CA THR A 158 -1.74 -37.35 19.05
C THR A 158 -1.60 -36.77 17.64
N ASP A 159 -0.48 -36.11 17.34
CA ASP A 159 -0.20 -35.60 15.98
C ASP A 159 -0.01 -36.73 14.97
N GLU A 160 0.62 -37.84 15.37
CA GLU A 160 0.75 -39.04 14.53
C GLU A 160 -0.61 -39.66 14.22
N GLU A 161 -1.52 -39.74 15.20
CA GLU A 161 -2.90 -40.21 15.00
C GLU A 161 -3.70 -39.27 14.08
N ASN A 162 -3.57 -37.96 14.28
CA ASN A 162 -4.18 -36.94 13.42
C ASN A 162 -3.66 -37.03 11.98
N PHE A 163 -2.35 -37.22 11.80
CA PHE A 163 -1.74 -37.38 10.48
C PHE A 163 -2.26 -38.63 9.77
N LYS A 164 -2.29 -39.78 10.45
CA LYS A 164 -2.75 -41.05 9.87
C LYS A 164 -4.25 -41.08 9.53
N SER A 165 -5.07 -40.40 10.32
CA SER A 165 -6.52 -40.31 10.10
C SER A 165 -6.92 -39.23 9.10
N SER A 166 -6.01 -38.33 8.72
CA SER A 166 -6.28 -37.24 7.78
C SER A 166 -6.54 -37.76 6.36
N THR A 167 -7.67 -37.39 5.78
CA THR A 167 -8.04 -37.68 4.38
C THR A 167 -7.92 -36.47 3.46
N LEU A 168 -7.92 -35.26 4.03
CA LEU A 168 -7.87 -33.98 3.33
C LEU A 168 -6.58 -33.24 3.67
N CYS A 169 -6.06 -32.49 2.70
CA CYS A 169 -4.93 -31.58 2.90
C CYS A 169 -5.35 -30.39 3.75
N SER A 170 -4.64 -30.13 4.86
CA SER A 170 -4.90 -29.00 5.78
C SER A 170 -4.77 -27.62 5.11
N ILE A 171 -3.96 -27.52 4.05
CA ILE A 171 -3.67 -26.26 3.35
C ILE A 171 -4.71 -25.92 2.27
N CYS A 172 -4.98 -26.83 1.33
CA CYS A 172 -5.88 -26.58 0.20
C CYS A 172 -7.31 -27.10 0.41
N GLY A 173 -7.50 -28.06 1.33
CA GLY A 173 -8.78 -28.69 1.62
C GLY A 173 -9.17 -29.83 0.67
N ASN A 174 -8.34 -30.17 -0.32
CA ASN A 174 -8.59 -31.25 -1.28
C ASN A 174 -8.12 -32.62 -0.74
N PRO A 175 -8.66 -33.74 -1.25
CA PRO A 175 -8.23 -35.10 -0.85
C PRO A 175 -6.74 -35.36 -1.04
N LEU A 176 -6.11 -36.03 -0.08
CA LEU A 176 -4.67 -36.32 -0.08
C LEU A 176 -4.26 -37.37 -1.12
N ASN A 177 -5.12 -38.35 -1.40
CA ASN A 177 -4.94 -39.38 -2.44
C ASN A 177 -3.55 -40.07 -2.41
N GLY A 178 -2.98 -40.28 -1.22
CA GLY A 178 -1.66 -40.92 -1.05
C GLY A 178 -0.45 -39.98 -1.09
N ASP A 179 -0.62 -38.68 -1.37
CA ASP A 179 0.41 -37.65 -1.29
C ASP A 179 0.28 -36.87 0.04
N ALA A 180 0.62 -37.53 1.15
CA ALA A 180 0.54 -36.94 2.49
C ALA A 180 1.93 -36.70 3.09
N VAL A 181 2.26 -35.44 3.33
CA VAL A 181 3.45 -34.99 4.08
C VAL A 181 3.04 -34.21 5.32
N ARG A 182 3.95 -34.10 6.29
CA ARG A 182 3.72 -33.39 7.55
C ARG A 182 4.15 -31.93 7.41
N ASP A 183 3.19 -31.01 7.44
CA ASP A 183 3.47 -29.56 7.51
C ASP A 183 3.68 -29.14 8.97
N HIS A 184 4.64 -28.25 9.21
CA HIS A 184 4.91 -27.69 10.53
C HIS A 184 5.39 -26.25 10.43
N ASP A 185 5.11 -25.45 11.45
CA ASP A 185 5.56 -24.07 11.56
C ASP A 185 7.08 -24.01 11.80
N HIS A 186 7.79 -23.33 10.92
CA HIS A 186 9.24 -23.20 11.00
C HIS A 186 9.71 -22.31 12.17
N LEU A 187 8.85 -21.44 12.71
CA LEU A 187 9.18 -20.60 13.86
C LEU A 187 8.96 -21.34 15.19
N THR A 188 7.78 -21.94 15.35
CA THR A 188 7.40 -22.58 16.62
C THR A 188 7.77 -24.06 16.69
N GLY A 189 7.94 -24.72 15.54
CA GLY A 189 8.06 -26.17 15.40
C GLY A 189 6.71 -26.90 15.42
N ALA A 190 5.59 -26.19 15.61
CA ALA A 190 4.29 -26.82 15.81
C ALA A 190 3.79 -27.52 14.53
N TYR A 191 3.35 -28.77 14.64
CA TYR A 191 2.68 -29.48 13.57
C TYR A 191 1.37 -28.78 13.17
N ARG A 192 1.17 -28.59 11.86
CA ARG A 192 0.01 -27.87 11.30
C ARG A 192 -1.00 -28.79 10.61
N GLY A 193 -0.58 -29.97 10.16
CA GLY A 193 -1.47 -30.96 9.55
C GLY A 193 -0.83 -31.75 8.40
N ALA A 194 -1.60 -32.71 7.89
CA ALA A 194 -1.26 -33.46 6.69
C ALA A 194 -1.50 -32.58 5.46
N ALA A 195 -0.53 -32.52 4.55
CA ALA A 195 -0.61 -31.70 3.35
C ALA A 195 -0.10 -32.45 2.11
N HIS A 196 -0.51 -32.01 0.92
CA HIS A 196 0.15 -32.40 -0.33
C HIS A 196 1.60 -31.91 -0.33
N THR A 197 2.50 -32.67 -0.98
CA THR A 197 3.91 -32.26 -1.13
C THR A 197 4.00 -30.87 -1.78
N ARG A 198 3.23 -30.64 -2.84
CA ARG A 198 3.20 -29.34 -3.54
C ARG A 198 2.65 -28.21 -2.66
N CYS A 199 1.58 -28.47 -1.91
CA CYS A 199 1.00 -27.46 -1.02
C CYS A 199 1.98 -27.09 0.09
N ASN A 200 2.63 -28.08 0.71
CA ASN A 200 3.64 -27.88 1.75
C ASN A 200 4.82 -27.02 1.25
N LEU A 201 5.37 -27.32 0.07
CA LEU A 201 6.47 -26.54 -0.52
C LEU A 201 6.10 -25.08 -0.83
N ASN A 202 4.83 -24.82 -1.15
CA ASN A 202 4.31 -23.48 -1.38
C ASN A 202 3.95 -22.77 -0.07
N PHE A 203 3.66 -23.49 1.01
CA PHE A 203 3.19 -22.94 2.28
C PHE A 203 4.33 -22.56 3.25
N LYS A 204 5.22 -21.72 2.75
CA LYS A 204 6.41 -21.24 3.46
C LYS A 204 6.25 -19.80 3.93
N LEU A 205 6.96 -19.47 5.00
CA LEU A 205 7.06 -18.10 5.51
C LEU A 205 7.66 -17.16 4.46
N ALA A 206 7.23 -15.90 4.49
CA ALA A 206 7.81 -14.86 3.66
C ALA A 206 9.28 -14.64 4.03
N THR A 207 10.14 -14.53 3.02
CA THR A 207 11.57 -14.20 3.18
C THR A 207 11.86 -12.71 2.95
N TYR A 208 10.83 -11.93 2.65
CA TYR A 208 10.92 -10.47 2.55
C TYR A 208 10.29 -9.84 3.80
N ILE A 209 10.75 -8.64 4.13
CA ILE A 209 10.35 -7.87 5.30
C ILE A 209 9.64 -6.61 4.78
N PRO A 210 8.31 -6.50 4.97
CA PRO A 210 7.58 -5.30 4.62
C PRO A 210 8.05 -4.11 5.45
N VAL A 211 8.31 -2.98 4.79
CA VAL A 211 8.52 -1.66 5.39
C VAL A 211 7.32 -0.81 5.00
N VAL A 212 6.42 -0.60 5.94
CA VAL A 212 5.15 0.08 5.75
C VAL A 212 5.31 1.54 6.14
N ILE A 213 5.08 2.43 5.18
CA ILE A 213 5.10 3.89 5.36
C ILE A 213 3.78 4.43 4.81
N HIS A 214 3.18 5.41 5.48
CA HIS A 214 1.90 5.96 5.06
C HIS A 214 2.08 7.02 3.98
N ASN A 215 1.38 6.88 2.85
CA ASN A 215 1.49 7.78 1.69
C ASN A 215 2.90 7.79 1.05
N LEU A 216 3.63 6.68 1.19
CA LEU A 216 4.98 6.48 0.67
C LEU A 216 5.11 6.87 -0.81
N ARG A 217 4.14 6.46 -1.65
CA ARG A 217 4.22 6.65 -3.11
C ARG A 217 4.31 8.11 -3.52
N ASN A 218 3.64 9.00 -2.77
CA ASN A 218 3.51 10.41 -3.16
C ASN A 218 4.52 11.33 -2.45
N TYR A 219 5.24 10.84 -1.44
CA TYR A 219 6.12 11.68 -0.63
C TYR A 219 7.47 11.02 -0.34
N ASP A 220 7.57 10.19 0.70
CA ASP A 220 8.82 9.62 1.19
C ASP A 220 9.57 8.77 0.17
N GLY A 221 8.83 8.12 -0.73
CA GLY A 221 9.37 7.26 -1.78
C GLY A 221 10.37 7.99 -2.66
N HIS A 222 10.16 9.30 -2.90
CA HIS A 222 11.07 10.10 -3.71
C HIS A 222 12.48 10.21 -3.07
N PHE A 223 12.54 10.45 -1.76
CA PHE A 223 13.82 10.53 -1.03
C PHE A 223 14.48 9.16 -0.89
N LEU A 224 13.69 8.13 -0.59
CA LEU A 224 14.20 6.77 -0.38
C LEU A 224 14.78 6.18 -1.66
N ILE A 225 14.13 6.38 -2.81
CA ILE A 225 14.65 5.87 -4.10
C ILE A 225 15.97 6.57 -4.48
N GLN A 226 16.10 7.87 -4.21
CA GLN A 226 17.36 8.59 -4.39
C GLN A 226 18.46 8.03 -3.47
N GLY A 227 18.14 7.76 -2.21
CA GLY A 227 19.06 7.16 -1.24
C GLY A 227 19.49 5.73 -1.60
N ILE A 228 18.54 4.90 -2.05
CA ILE A 228 18.78 3.51 -2.48
C ILE A 228 19.79 3.45 -3.62
N GLY A 229 19.83 4.45 -4.50
CA GLY A 229 20.81 4.56 -5.57
C GLY A 229 22.29 4.56 -5.12
N LYS A 230 22.56 4.77 -3.82
CA LYS A 230 23.89 4.66 -3.22
C LYS A 230 24.30 3.22 -2.87
N PHE A 231 23.35 2.31 -2.71
CA PHE A 231 23.56 0.90 -2.33
C PHE A 231 23.49 -0.05 -3.54
N LYS A 232 24.29 0.25 -4.59
CA LYS A 232 24.22 -0.44 -5.89
C LYS A 232 24.62 -1.91 -5.83
N GLU A 233 25.37 -2.31 -4.80
CA GLU A 233 25.77 -3.69 -4.53
C GLU A 233 24.61 -4.55 -4.01
N LYS A 234 23.51 -3.93 -3.58
CA LYS A 234 22.31 -4.63 -3.12
C LYS A 234 21.35 -4.87 -4.28
N ARG A 235 20.59 -5.95 -4.19
CA ARG A 235 19.52 -6.25 -5.15
C ARG A 235 18.42 -5.20 -5.02
N ILE A 236 18.12 -4.49 -6.10
CA ILE A 236 17.04 -3.50 -6.15
C ILE A 236 15.97 -3.98 -7.13
N GLN A 237 14.70 -3.92 -6.73
CA GLN A 237 13.56 -4.20 -7.60
C GLN A 237 12.50 -3.10 -7.43
N CYS A 238 11.75 -2.79 -8.48
CA CYS A 238 10.67 -1.81 -8.41
C CYS A 238 9.47 -2.23 -9.24
N ILE A 239 8.29 -1.82 -8.81
CA ILE A 239 7.03 -1.89 -9.54
C ILE A 239 6.64 -0.44 -9.86
N PRO A 240 7.08 0.09 -11.01
CA PRO A 240 6.74 1.46 -11.40
C PRO A 240 5.26 1.54 -11.78
N GLU A 241 4.62 2.63 -11.40
CA GLU A 241 3.32 3.04 -11.96
C GLU A 241 3.54 3.99 -13.14
N ASN A 242 4.49 4.91 -12.98
CA ASN A 242 4.99 5.78 -14.04
C ASN A 242 6.46 6.13 -13.76
N SER A 243 7.00 7.12 -14.47
CA SER A 243 8.40 7.57 -14.36
C SER A 243 8.77 8.15 -12.99
N GLU A 244 7.79 8.61 -12.21
CA GLU A 244 7.97 9.32 -10.94
C GLU A 244 7.44 8.54 -9.73
N LYS A 245 6.34 7.80 -9.91
CA LYS A 245 5.61 7.08 -8.86
C LYS A 245 5.80 5.57 -8.98
N PHE A 246 6.02 4.96 -7.83
CA PHE A 246 6.26 3.52 -7.70
C PHE A 246 5.23 2.93 -6.75
N ILE A 247 4.56 1.85 -7.18
CA ILE A 247 3.62 1.10 -6.33
C ILE A 247 4.38 0.49 -5.15
N SER A 248 5.57 -0.05 -5.42
CA SER A 248 6.46 -0.63 -4.42
C SER A 248 7.89 -0.70 -4.97
N PHE A 249 8.86 -0.68 -4.08
CA PHE A 249 10.25 -1.00 -4.40
C PHE A 249 10.85 -1.88 -3.31
N THR A 250 11.92 -2.59 -3.64
CA THR A 250 12.58 -3.55 -2.76
C THR A 250 14.08 -3.27 -2.76
N LEU A 251 14.65 -3.17 -1.57
CA LEU A 251 16.10 -3.13 -1.33
C LEU A 251 16.49 -4.42 -0.60
N SER A 252 17.24 -5.29 -1.25
CA SER A 252 17.55 -6.64 -0.74
C SER A 252 16.27 -7.44 -0.43
N SER A 253 15.97 -7.75 0.84
CA SER A 253 14.72 -8.37 1.27
C SER A 253 13.72 -7.37 1.86
N LEU A 254 14.06 -6.08 2.00
CA LEU A 254 13.18 -5.03 2.49
C LEU A 254 12.24 -4.59 1.37
N ARG A 255 10.93 -4.86 1.53
CA ARG A 255 9.90 -4.48 0.57
C ARG A 255 9.12 -3.28 1.10
N PHE A 256 9.22 -2.15 0.43
CA PHE A 256 8.51 -0.94 0.82
C PHE A 256 7.07 -0.98 0.33
N ILE A 257 6.12 -0.75 1.22
CA ILE A 257 4.68 -0.81 0.99
C ILE A 257 4.06 0.50 1.47
N ASP A 258 3.17 1.05 0.65
CA ASP A 258 2.40 2.24 0.98
C ASP A 258 1.08 1.85 1.65
N SER A 259 0.91 2.15 2.94
CA SER A 259 -0.34 1.84 3.64
C SER A 259 -1.56 2.60 3.09
N PHE A 260 -1.34 3.76 2.45
CA PHE A 260 -2.41 4.56 1.85
C PHE A 260 -3.05 3.84 0.64
N GLN A 261 -2.35 2.91 0.01
CA GLN A 261 -2.91 2.06 -1.06
C GLN A 261 -3.89 1.00 -0.55
N PHE A 262 -3.94 0.79 0.76
CA PHE A 262 -4.91 -0.08 1.43
C PHE A 262 -5.98 0.74 2.15
N LEU A 263 -5.56 1.81 2.83
CA LEU A 263 -6.37 2.64 3.70
C LEU A 263 -6.28 4.10 3.20
N ASN A 264 -7.14 4.45 2.26
CA ASN A 264 -7.06 5.67 1.44
C ASN A 264 -7.58 6.95 2.14
N THR A 265 -7.13 7.20 3.36
CA THR A 265 -7.46 8.41 4.12
C THR A 265 -6.30 8.78 5.05
N SER A 266 -6.33 9.97 5.65
CA SER A 266 -5.23 10.44 6.50
C SER A 266 -5.05 9.58 7.74
N LEU A 267 -3.81 9.49 8.22
CA LEU A 267 -3.46 8.80 9.47
C LEU A 267 -4.32 9.28 10.66
N GLU A 268 -4.61 10.58 10.72
CA GLU A 268 -5.50 11.15 11.75
C GLU A 268 -6.90 10.53 11.71
N LYS A 269 -7.54 10.49 10.52
CA LYS A 269 -8.87 9.89 10.35
C LYS A 269 -8.85 8.39 10.64
N LEU A 270 -7.76 7.70 10.30
CA LEU A 270 -7.60 6.29 10.63
C LEU A 270 -7.46 6.05 12.14
N ALA A 271 -6.70 6.88 12.84
CA ALA A 271 -6.55 6.80 14.30
C ALA A 271 -7.89 7.03 15.01
N GLN A 272 -8.70 7.97 14.55
CA GLN A 272 -10.04 8.24 15.09
C GLN A 272 -11.00 7.04 14.99
N ASN A 273 -10.77 6.12 14.05
CA ASN A 273 -11.58 4.91 13.89
C ASN A 273 -11.20 3.78 14.86
N LEU A 274 -10.07 3.90 15.57
CA LEU A 274 -9.64 2.90 16.54
C LEU A 274 -10.28 3.14 17.91
N LYS A 275 -10.68 2.06 18.57
CA LYS A 275 -11.08 2.07 19.97
C LYS A 275 -9.84 2.13 20.87
N PRO A 276 -9.94 2.66 22.11
CA PRO A 276 -8.81 2.72 23.05
C PRO A 276 -8.07 1.38 23.26
N CYS A 277 -8.80 0.26 23.25
CA CYS A 277 -8.20 -1.08 23.39
C CYS A 277 -7.40 -1.55 22.17
N GLN A 278 -7.56 -0.91 21.01
CA GLN A 278 -6.90 -1.28 19.75
C GLN A 278 -5.54 -0.60 19.56
N PHE A 279 -5.20 0.38 20.41
CA PHE A 279 -3.89 1.03 20.47
C PHE A 279 -2.87 0.17 21.22
N HIS A 280 -2.69 -1.08 20.83
CA HIS A 280 -1.90 -2.06 21.58
C HIS A 280 -0.44 -1.64 21.77
N LEU A 281 0.21 -1.19 20.70
CA LEU A 281 1.62 -0.82 20.67
C LEU A 281 1.83 0.53 21.36
N CYS A 282 0.97 1.53 21.09
CA CYS A 282 0.95 2.80 21.81
C CYS A 282 0.77 2.61 23.32
N ASN A 283 -0.22 1.82 23.75
CA ASN A 283 -0.50 1.55 25.15
C ASN A 283 0.68 0.87 25.86
N LYS A 284 1.34 -0.08 25.18
CA LYS A 284 2.51 -0.77 25.72
C LYS A 284 3.72 0.15 25.85
N TYR A 285 3.95 1.04 24.86
CA TYR A 285 5.11 1.92 24.84
C TYR A 285 5.00 3.07 25.84
N PHE A 286 3.87 3.78 25.84
CA PHE A 286 3.68 4.98 26.66
C PHE A 286 3.12 4.68 28.05
N ALA A 287 2.65 3.45 28.31
CA ALA A 287 2.12 3.00 29.59
C ALA A 287 1.10 3.99 30.18
N SER A 288 1.38 4.60 31.32
CA SER A 288 0.48 5.56 31.98
C SER A 288 0.17 6.80 31.14
N ASN A 289 1.05 7.17 30.20
CA ASN A 289 0.87 8.36 29.36
C ASN A 289 0.14 8.04 28.05
N ALA A 290 -0.18 6.77 27.78
CA ALA A 290 -0.79 6.37 26.51
C ALA A 290 -2.14 7.03 26.23
N GLN A 291 -2.92 7.34 27.27
CA GLN A 291 -4.19 8.04 27.14
C GLN A 291 -4.08 9.40 26.42
N PHE A 292 -2.91 10.05 26.50
CA PHE A 292 -2.65 11.34 25.86
C PHE A 292 -2.20 11.19 24.39
N ILE A 293 -1.85 9.98 23.94
CA ILE A 293 -1.20 9.70 22.65
C ILE A 293 -2.09 8.78 21.79
N THR A 294 -3.40 9.05 21.78
CA THR A 294 -4.40 8.29 21.01
C THR A 294 -4.87 9.01 19.74
N ARG A 295 -4.28 10.16 19.42
CA ARG A 295 -4.52 10.92 18.20
C ARG A 295 -3.22 11.50 17.64
N LYS A 296 -3.24 11.84 16.35
CA LYS A 296 -2.14 12.55 15.70
C LYS A 296 -2.04 13.98 16.25
N GLY A 297 -0.81 14.45 16.49
CA GLY A 297 -0.52 15.81 16.93
C GLY A 297 -0.40 16.80 15.77
N CYS A 298 -0.25 18.09 16.09
CA CYS A 298 0.06 19.12 15.11
C CYS A 298 1.58 19.35 14.98
N TYR A 299 2.04 19.77 13.80
CA TYR A 299 3.46 20.02 13.53
C TYR A 299 3.64 21.31 12.72
N PRO A 300 4.57 22.20 13.09
CA PRO A 300 4.72 23.50 12.44
C PRO A 300 5.67 23.40 11.24
N TYR A 301 5.23 22.74 10.16
CA TYR A 301 6.08 22.43 8.99
C TYR A 301 6.74 23.66 8.36
N GLU A 302 6.02 24.76 8.19
CA GLU A 302 6.58 26.00 7.60
C GLU A 302 7.55 26.72 8.52
N TYR A 303 7.30 26.64 9.81
CA TYR A 303 8.27 27.11 10.78
C TYR A 303 9.50 26.23 10.75
N PHE A 304 9.40 24.92 10.50
CA PHE A 304 10.53 24.02 10.57
C PHE A 304 11.43 24.05 9.32
N ASP A 305 12.18 25.15 9.15
CA ASP A 305 12.98 25.48 7.95
C ASP A 305 14.50 25.30 8.11
N SER A 306 14.99 24.91 9.29
CA SER A 306 16.43 24.73 9.53
C SER A 306 16.74 23.78 10.69
N PHE A 307 17.89 23.10 10.61
CA PHE A 307 18.35 22.17 11.66
C PHE A 307 18.60 22.85 13.01
N SER A 308 18.85 24.18 13.04
CA SER A 308 19.01 24.92 14.29
C SER A 308 17.75 24.89 15.16
N LYS A 309 16.57 24.73 14.55
CA LYS A 309 15.29 24.72 15.26
C LYS A 309 15.14 23.55 16.21
N PHE A 310 15.84 22.44 15.97
CA PHE A 310 15.90 21.33 16.91
C PHE A 310 16.41 21.72 18.30
N TYR A 311 17.21 22.78 18.40
CA TYR A 311 17.82 23.23 19.66
C TYR A 311 17.02 24.34 20.37
N GLU A 312 15.91 24.78 19.79
CA GLU A 312 15.03 25.76 20.44
C GLU A 312 14.42 25.16 21.70
N THR A 313 14.42 25.92 22.79
CA THR A 313 14.06 25.42 24.12
C THR A 313 12.61 25.72 24.50
N GLN A 314 11.78 26.14 23.54
CA GLN A 314 10.38 26.50 23.74
C GLN A 314 9.55 25.97 22.58
N LEU A 315 8.29 25.65 22.86
CA LEU A 315 7.33 25.34 21.80
C LEU A 315 7.07 26.63 20.98
N PRO A 316 7.11 26.56 19.63
CA PRO A 316 6.82 27.71 18.79
C PRO A 316 5.41 28.28 19.06
N PRO A 317 5.20 29.59 18.87
CA PRO A 317 3.89 30.20 19.07
C PRO A 317 2.85 29.64 18.10
N GLN A 318 1.56 29.72 18.43
CA GLN A 318 0.47 29.18 17.60
C GLN A 318 0.50 29.69 16.14
N SER A 319 0.90 30.95 15.92
CA SER A 319 1.04 31.53 14.59
C SER A 319 2.10 30.85 13.73
N ALA A 320 3.05 30.11 14.32
CA ALA A 320 4.07 29.36 13.62
C ALA A 320 3.54 28.03 13.02
N PHE A 321 2.33 27.61 13.41
CA PHE A 321 1.66 26.40 12.91
C PHE A 321 0.71 26.69 11.74
N PHE A 322 0.87 27.84 11.08
CA PHE A 322 0.10 28.16 9.87
C PHE A 322 0.41 27.17 8.74
N ASN A 323 -0.61 26.79 7.98
CA ASN A 323 -0.51 25.89 6.84
C ASN A 323 -0.95 26.62 5.55
N SER A 324 0.00 26.95 4.70
CA SER A 324 -0.18 27.61 3.41
C SER A 324 -0.81 26.72 2.34
N LEU A 325 -0.71 25.39 2.45
CA LEU A 325 -1.35 24.47 1.52
C LEU A 325 -2.87 24.50 1.66
N THR A 326 -3.38 24.61 2.89
CA THR A 326 -4.81 24.78 3.18
C THR A 326 -5.21 26.23 3.37
N ASN A 327 -4.23 27.13 3.52
CA ASN A 327 -4.41 28.54 3.89
C ASN A 327 -5.20 28.70 5.21
N GLU A 328 -4.87 27.86 6.19
CA GLU A 328 -5.56 27.76 7.48
C GLU A 328 -4.57 27.84 8.65
N ASN A 329 -5.02 28.43 9.76
CA ASN A 329 -4.29 28.36 11.02
C ASN A 329 -4.59 27.03 11.73
N VAL A 330 -3.65 26.55 12.53
CA VAL A 330 -3.94 25.46 13.47
C VAL A 330 -5.11 25.82 14.39
N SER A 331 -5.97 24.84 14.67
CA SER A 331 -7.06 25.04 15.61
C SER A 331 -6.51 25.36 17.01
N ARG A 332 -7.30 26.07 17.82
CA ARG A 332 -6.92 26.35 19.21
C ARG A 332 -6.76 25.06 20.02
N GLU A 333 -7.65 24.10 19.79
CA GLU A 333 -7.67 22.80 20.47
C GLU A 333 -6.41 21.97 20.15
N ASP A 334 -5.96 21.96 18.90
CA ASP A 334 -4.77 21.21 18.50
C ASP A 334 -3.47 21.85 19.01
N TYR A 335 -3.45 23.18 19.14
CA TYR A 335 -2.31 23.89 19.72
C TYR A 335 -2.25 23.73 21.25
N GLU A 336 -3.39 23.81 21.95
CA GLU A 336 -3.48 23.50 23.38
C GLU A 336 -3.03 22.06 23.65
N TYR A 337 -3.43 21.11 22.81
CA TYR A 337 -2.96 19.73 22.88
C TYR A 337 -1.43 19.61 22.73
N ALA A 338 -0.81 20.30 21.75
CA ALA A 338 0.65 20.29 21.61
C ALA A 338 1.36 20.87 22.85
N HIS A 339 0.78 21.90 23.47
CA HIS A 339 1.30 22.50 24.70
C HIS A 339 1.17 21.54 25.90
N ASP A 340 0.06 20.81 26.01
CA ASP A 340 -0.11 19.77 27.03
C ASP A 340 0.90 18.64 26.85
N ILE A 341 1.10 18.16 25.62
CA ILE A 341 2.10 17.13 25.30
C ILE A 341 3.51 17.61 25.68
N TRP A 342 3.87 18.86 25.35
CA TRP A 342 5.15 19.44 25.73
C TRP A 342 5.39 19.37 27.25
N ASN A 343 4.36 19.68 28.05
CA ASN A 343 4.45 19.68 29.50
C ASN A 343 4.42 18.26 30.11
N ILE A 344 3.55 17.38 29.62
CA ILE A 344 3.38 16.01 30.11
C ILE A 344 4.68 15.21 29.93
N PHE A 345 5.33 15.36 28.78
CA PHE A 345 6.58 14.68 28.46
C PHE A 345 7.83 15.46 28.89
N GLN A 346 7.65 16.60 29.58
CA GLN A 346 8.74 17.43 30.12
C GLN A 346 9.80 17.78 29.08
N MET A 347 9.36 18.18 27.89
CA MET A 347 10.26 18.44 26.78
C MET A 347 11.15 19.65 27.04
N HIS A 348 12.42 19.54 26.67
CA HIS A 348 13.42 20.60 26.85
C HIS A 348 13.73 21.33 25.56
N THR A 349 13.62 20.63 24.43
CA THR A 349 13.92 21.17 23.11
C THR A 349 12.84 20.80 22.11
N PHE A 350 12.71 21.60 21.05
CA PHE A 350 11.82 21.28 19.94
C PHE A 350 12.23 19.97 19.24
N GLY A 351 13.49 19.57 19.33
CA GLY A 351 13.90 18.23 18.92
C GLY A 351 13.23 17.13 19.72
N ASP A 352 13.01 17.30 21.03
CA ASP A 352 12.32 16.29 21.84
C ASP A 352 10.85 16.18 21.43
N TYR A 353 10.23 17.32 21.07
CA TYR A 353 8.90 17.34 20.46
C TYR A 353 8.87 16.63 19.11
N HIS A 354 9.84 16.89 18.23
CA HIS A 354 9.97 16.20 16.95
C HIS A 354 10.13 14.69 17.09
N ASP A 355 11.03 14.24 17.97
CA ASP A 355 11.29 12.81 18.19
C ASP A 355 10.03 12.11 18.72
N LEU A 356 9.30 12.75 19.65
CA LEU A 356 8.02 12.21 20.09
C LEU A 356 7.00 12.21 18.94
N TYR A 357 6.86 13.30 18.20
CA TYR A 357 5.90 13.44 17.10
C TYR A 357 6.01 12.29 16.09
N VAL A 358 7.21 12.08 15.54
CA VAL A 358 7.45 11.02 14.56
C VAL A 358 7.30 9.62 15.18
N THR A 359 7.65 9.45 16.46
CA THR A 359 7.43 8.18 17.18
C THR A 359 5.94 7.86 17.32
N VAL A 360 5.13 8.86 17.65
CA VAL A 360 3.68 8.72 17.77
C VAL A 360 3.07 8.34 16.43
N ASP A 361 3.44 9.02 15.35
CA ASP A 361 2.93 8.72 14.02
C ASP A 361 3.25 7.27 13.58
N VAL A 362 4.47 6.81 13.84
CA VAL A 362 4.86 5.41 13.58
C VAL A 362 4.07 4.41 14.42
N LEU A 363 3.87 4.69 15.70
CA LEU A 363 3.11 3.81 16.58
C LEU A 363 1.62 3.77 16.22
N LEU A 364 1.02 4.92 15.90
CA LEU A 364 -0.35 5.00 15.39
C LEU A 364 -0.48 4.21 14.10
N LEU A 365 0.43 4.39 13.14
CA LEU A 365 0.46 3.63 11.89
C LEU A 365 0.55 2.12 12.16
N SER A 366 1.42 1.71 13.09
CA SER A 366 1.57 0.31 13.45
C SER A 366 0.30 -0.28 14.04
N ASP A 367 -0.36 0.40 14.98
CA ASP A 367 -1.62 -0.07 15.56
C ASP A 367 -2.73 -0.13 14.50
N ILE A 368 -2.87 0.90 13.67
CA ILE A 368 -3.85 0.94 12.57
C ILE A 368 -3.66 -0.25 11.62
N PHE A 369 -2.43 -0.46 11.15
CA PHE A 369 -2.17 -1.47 10.13
C PHE A 369 -2.17 -2.88 10.72
N GLU A 370 -1.73 -3.11 11.95
CA GLU A 370 -1.85 -4.42 12.63
C GLU A 370 -3.32 -4.80 12.89
N ASN A 371 -4.17 -3.83 13.25
CA ASN A 371 -5.62 -4.06 13.32
C ASN A 371 -6.19 -4.43 11.94
N PHE A 372 -5.75 -3.75 10.87
CA PHE A 372 -6.14 -4.09 9.50
C PHE A 372 -5.65 -5.48 9.07
N ARG A 373 -4.40 -5.86 9.40
CA ARG A 373 -3.85 -7.20 9.16
C ARG A 373 -4.68 -8.27 9.86
N THR A 374 -5.01 -8.04 11.14
CA THR A 374 -5.86 -8.94 11.94
C THR A 374 -7.25 -9.08 11.30
N LEU A 375 -7.85 -7.98 10.85
CA LEU A 375 -9.12 -7.98 10.13
C LEU A 375 -9.04 -8.84 8.87
N CYS A 376 -8.07 -8.60 8.00
CA CYS A 376 -7.88 -9.38 6.77
C CYS A 376 -7.61 -10.86 7.05
N GLN A 377 -6.82 -11.18 8.07
CA GLN A 377 -6.58 -12.56 8.47
C GLN A 377 -7.85 -13.23 9.00
N ASN A 378 -8.71 -12.49 9.71
CA ASN A 378 -9.98 -13.03 10.22
C ASN A 378 -10.99 -13.28 9.10
N TYR A 379 -11.20 -12.31 8.21
CA TYR A 379 -12.22 -12.37 7.16
C TYR A 379 -11.74 -13.13 5.91
N TYR A 380 -10.55 -12.79 5.39
CA TYR A 380 -10.04 -13.32 4.12
C TYR A 380 -9.08 -14.50 4.31
N LYS A 381 -8.53 -14.68 5.53
CA LYS A 381 -7.41 -15.62 5.81
C LYS A 381 -6.23 -15.36 4.86
N ILE A 382 -5.95 -14.09 4.62
CA ILE A 382 -4.86 -13.57 3.81
C ILE A 382 -4.29 -12.38 4.57
N ASP A 383 -2.96 -12.34 4.72
CA ASP A 383 -2.28 -11.19 5.29
C ASP A 383 -1.99 -10.15 4.18
N PRO A 384 -2.44 -8.89 4.33
CA PRO A 384 -2.26 -7.85 3.33
C PRO A 384 -0.79 -7.51 3.06
N CYS A 385 0.14 -7.79 3.99
CA CYS A 385 1.58 -7.63 3.79
C CYS A 385 2.16 -8.51 2.67
N HIS A 386 1.39 -9.47 2.15
CA HIS A 386 1.76 -10.22 0.96
C HIS A 386 1.47 -9.50 -0.36
N THR A 387 0.63 -8.49 -0.31
CA THR A 387 0.14 -7.72 -1.46
C THR A 387 0.68 -6.30 -1.41
N TYR A 388 0.37 -5.49 -2.43
CA TYR A 388 0.87 -4.12 -2.55
C TYR A 388 -0.22 -3.06 -2.41
N THR A 389 -1.49 -3.41 -2.69
CA THR A 389 -2.62 -2.49 -2.71
C THR A 389 -3.93 -3.20 -2.33
N ALA A 390 -4.97 -2.44 -1.97
CA ALA A 390 -6.30 -2.97 -1.70
C ALA A 390 -6.89 -3.79 -2.88
N PRO A 391 -6.80 -3.34 -4.16
CA PRO A 391 -7.22 -4.18 -5.29
C PRO A 391 -6.49 -5.52 -5.37
N GLY A 392 -5.17 -5.55 -5.12
CA GLY A 392 -4.39 -6.78 -5.10
C GLY A 392 -4.81 -7.74 -3.99
N LEU A 393 -5.11 -7.20 -2.80
CA LEU A 393 -5.68 -7.97 -1.68
C LEU A 393 -7.06 -8.52 -2.02
N ALA A 394 -7.96 -7.67 -2.52
CA ALA A 394 -9.32 -8.04 -2.90
C ALA A 394 -9.32 -9.14 -3.96
N TRP A 395 -8.41 -9.06 -4.93
CA TRP A 395 -8.24 -10.09 -5.96
C TRP A 395 -7.86 -11.45 -5.38
N GLN A 396 -6.87 -11.50 -4.49
CA GLN A 396 -6.47 -12.75 -3.84
C GLN A 396 -7.56 -13.29 -2.91
N ALA A 397 -8.25 -12.41 -2.18
CA ALA A 397 -9.38 -12.78 -1.33
C ALA A 397 -10.52 -13.37 -2.16
N CYS A 398 -10.89 -12.72 -3.28
CA CYS A 398 -11.91 -13.19 -4.20
C CYS A 398 -11.61 -14.61 -4.68
N LEU A 399 -10.46 -14.84 -5.32
CA LEU A 399 -10.07 -16.15 -5.85
C LEU A 399 -10.09 -17.24 -4.75
N LYS A 400 -9.63 -16.89 -3.54
CA LYS A 400 -9.60 -17.84 -2.42
C LYS A 400 -10.99 -18.19 -1.91
N MET A 401 -11.86 -17.20 -1.75
CA MET A 401 -13.17 -17.37 -1.14
C MET A 401 -14.15 -18.06 -2.09
N THR A 402 -14.12 -17.68 -3.38
CA THR A 402 -15.01 -18.26 -4.40
C THR A 402 -14.50 -19.61 -4.91
N LYS A 403 -13.18 -19.84 -4.83
CA LYS A 403 -12.50 -20.99 -5.47
C LYS A 403 -12.76 -21.06 -6.97
N VAL A 404 -13.12 -19.94 -7.59
CA VAL A 404 -13.38 -19.84 -9.01
C VAL A 404 -12.10 -20.13 -9.79
N ARG A 405 -12.27 -20.71 -10.98
CA ARG A 405 -11.22 -20.92 -11.97
C ARG A 405 -11.61 -20.15 -13.22
N LEU A 406 -10.83 -19.14 -13.56
CA LEU A 406 -11.08 -18.24 -14.69
C LEU A 406 -10.12 -18.56 -15.82
N GLU A 407 -10.63 -18.63 -17.06
CA GLU A 407 -9.79 -18.69 -18.25
C GLU A 407 -9.35 -17.28 -18.65
N LEU A 408 -8.05 -17.09 -18.81
CA LEU A 408 -7.45 -15.89 -19.35
C LEU A 408 -7.37 -16.00 -20.87
N LEU A 409 -7.65 -14.90 -21.56
CA LEU A 409 -7.50 -14.81 -23.01
C LEU A 409 -6.03 -15.03 -23.39
N THR A 410 -5.80 -15.99 -24.28
CA THR A 410 -4.48 -16.32 -24.83
C THR A 410 -4.27 -15.70 -26.21
N ASP A 411 -5.36 -15.30 -26.87
CA ASP A 411 -5.38 -14.57 -28.15
C ASP A 411 -5.41 -13.05 -27.89
N ILE A 412 -4.50 -12.33 -28.53
CA ILE A 412 -4.38 -10.88 -28.43
C ILE A 412 -5.56 -10.17 -29.11
N ASP A 413 -6.09 -10.72 -30.19
CA ASP A 413 -7.19 -10.10 -30.94
C ASP A 413 -8.48 -10.15 -30.12
N MET A 414 -8.73 -11.26 -29.42
CA MET A 414 -9.85 -11.37 -28.47
C MET A 414 -9.70 -10.37 -27.33
N HIS A 415 -8.48 -10.21 -26.80
CA HIS A 415 -8.21 -9.27 -25.72
C HIS A 415 -8.52 -7.83 -26.15
N LEU A 416 -8.01 -7.41 -27.30
CA LEU A 416 -8.24 -6.07 -27.86
C LEU A 416 -9.73 -5.84 -28.18
N PHE A 417 -10.43 -6.86 -28.69
CA PHE A 417 -11.86 -6.79 -28.93
C PHE A 417 -12.65 -6.52 -27.64
N ILE A 418 -12.37 -7.27 -26.58
CA ILE A 418 -13.02 -7.10 -25.27
C ILE A 418 -12.65 -5.75 -24.67
N GLU A 419 -11.38 -5.37 -24.68
CA GLU A 419 -10.90 -4.09 -24.15
C GLU A 419 -11.61 -2.90 -24.84
N LYS A 420 -11.75 -2.95 -26.17
CA LYS A 420 -12.49 -1.96 -26.94
C LYS A 420 -13.98 -1.90 -26.57
N GLY A 421 -14.54 -2.98 -26.04
CA GLY A 421 -15.93 -3.07 -25.55
C GLY A 421 -16.14 -2.52 -24.13
N ILE A 422 -15.10 -2.38 -23.32
CA ILE A 422 -15.23 -1.94 -21.91
C ILE A 422 -15.74 -0.49 -21.84
N ARG A 423 -16.77 -0.26 -21.03
CA ARG A 423 -17.33 1.07 -20.74
C ARG A 423 -17.38 1.28 -19.22
N GLY A 424 -17.24 2.53 -18.80
CA GLY A 424 -17.42 2.93 -17.40
C GLY A 424 -18.89 3.10 -17.02
N GLY A 425 -19.12 3.66 -15.83
CA GLY A 425 -20.48 3.98 -15.37
C GLY A 425 -21.16 5.02 -16.27
N VAL A 426 -22.47 4.86 -16.48
CA VAL A 426 -23.28 5.83 -17.22
C VAL A 426 -23.48 7.07 -16.37
N ALA A 427 -22.97 8.22 -16.82
CA ALA A 427 -23.20 9.53 -16.21
C ALA A 427 -23.92 10.44 -17.22
N MET A 428 -25.16 10.82 -16.91
CA MET A 428 -26.00 11.62 -17.79
C MET A 428 -26.67 12.77 -17.02
N ILE A 429 -26.63 13.97 -17.59
CA ILE A 429 -27.39 15.12 -17.11
C ILE A 429 -28.55 15.35 -18.10
N SER A 430 -29.72 14.79 -17.78
CA SER A 430 -30.93 14.93 -18.62
C SER A 430 -31.61 16.30 -18.47
N HIS A 431 -31.37 17.00 -17.35
CA HIS A 431 -31.88 18.33 -17.08
C HIS A 431 -30.84 19.17 -16.33
N ARG A 432 -30.48 20.35 -16.88
CA ARG A 432 -29.34 21.14 -16.40
C ARG A 432 -29.54 21.73 -14.99
N TYR A 433 -30.77 22.04 -14.61
CA TYR A 433 -31.08 22.62 -13.31
C TYR A 433 -32.51 22.28 -12.88
N ALA A 434 -32.66 21.57 -11.76
CA ALA A 434 -33.94 21.36 -11.12
C ALA A 434 -33.94 22.01 -9.74
N LYS A 435 -35.05 22.64 -9.37
CA LYS A 435 -35.27 23.21 -8.04
C LYS A 435 -36.62 22.73 -7.52
N ALA A 436 -36.62 22.12 -6.34
CA ALA A 436 -37.85 21.76 -5.64
C ALA A 436 -38.58 23.01 -5.13
N ASN A 437 -39.91 22.98 -5.12
CA ASN A 437 -40.78 23.97 -4.51
C ASN A 437 -41.79 23.25 -3.62
N ASN A 438 -41.54 23.16 -2.31
CA ASN A 438 -42.47 22.52 -1.38
C ASN A 438 -42.39 23.14 0.01
N THR A 439 -43.42 22.89 0.82
CA THR A 439 -43.65 23.54 2.13
C THR A 439 -42.56 23.28 3.18
N TYR A 440 -41.65 22.33 2.94
CA TYR A 440 -40.54 22.03 3.85
C TYR A 440 -39.30 22.92 3.60
N LEU A 441 -39.30 23.70 2.52
CA LEU A 441 -38.18 24.57 2.15
C LEU A 441 -38.44 26.00 2.63
N SER A 442 -37.39 26.66 3.12
CA SER A 442 -37.44 28.05 3.61
C SER A 442 -37.79 29.08 2.54
N ASN A 443 -37.64 28.72 1.27
CA ASN A 443 -37.95 29.56 0.11
C ASN A 443 -39.15 29.05 -0.71
N TYR A 444 -40.08 28.35 -0.05
CA TYR A 444 -41.32 27.89 -0.65
C TYR A 444 -42.17 29.06 -1.19
N ASP A 445 -42.65 28.92 -2.42
CA ASP A 445 -43.56 29.86 -3.07
C ASP A 445 -44.92 29.18 -3.29
N SER A 446 -45.94 29.64 -2.56
CA SER A 446 -47.30 29.11 -2.64
C SER A 446 -48.03 29.48 -3.94
N SER A 447 -47.48 30.39 -4.75
CA SER A 447 -48.01 30.74 -6.07
C SER A 447 -47.60 29.76 -7.17
N LEU A 448 -46.58 28.93 -6.91
CA LEU A 448 -46.07 27.95 -7.86
C LEU A 448 -46.52 26.52 -7.49
N PRO A 449 -46.64 25.59 -8.48
CA PRO A 449 -46.93 24.20 -8.20
C PRO A 449 -45.90 23.56 -7.26
N SER A 450 -46.36 22.64 -6.42
CA SER A 450 -45.46 21.88 -5.56
C SER A 450 -44.60 20.91 -6.36
N SER A 451 -43.30 20.88 -6.09
CA SER A 451 -42.34 19.96 -6.70
C SER A 451 -41.31 19.44 -5.69
N TYR A 452 -40.82 18.23 -5.93
CA TYR A 452 -39.89 17.51 -5.06
C TYR A 452 -38.73 16.95 -5.90
N ILE A 453 -37.57 16.79 -5.28
CA ILE A 453 -36.41 16.10 -5.84
C ILE A 453 -36.14 14.91 -4.94
N ILE A 454 -35.94 13.73 -5.55
CA ILE A 454 -35.64 12.49 -4.85
C ILE A 454 -34.24 12.04 -5.27
N TYR A 455 -33.41 11.71 -4.29
CA TYR A 455 -32.12 11.07 -4.50
C TYR A 455 -32.28 9.56 -4.29
N LEU A 456 -31.97 8.77 -5.31
CA LEU A 456 -31.96 7.31 -5.25
C LEU A 456 -30.54 6.82 -5.51
N ASP A 457 -30.06 5.92 -4.67
CA ASP A 457 -28.73 5.33 -4.77
C ASP A 457 -28.83 3.80 -4.64
N ALA A 458 -28.12 3.10 -5.53
CA ALA A 458 -28.10 1.64 -5.52
C ALA A 458 -27.00 1.15 -4.56
N ASN A 459 -27.42 0.55 -3.46
CA ASN A 459 -26.49 -0.06 -2.50
C ASN A 459 -25.65 -1.15 -3.17
N ASN A 460 -24.34 -0.94 -3.27
CA ASN A 460 -23.38 -1.90 -3.83
C ASN A 460 -23.74 -2.40 -5.25
N LEU A 461 -24.02 -1.46 -6.17
CA LEU A 461 -24.42 -1.75 -7.56
C LEU A 461 -23.54 -2.81 -8.25
N TYR A 462 -22.22 -2.61 -8.27
CA TYR A 462 -21.30 -3.56 -8.92
C TYR A 462 -21.23 -4.89 -8.17
N GLY A 463 -21.32 -4.90 -6.83
CA GLY A 463 -21.34 -6.15 -6.08
C GLY A 463 -22.57 -7.01 -6.36
N TRP A 464 -23.74 -6.38 -6.58
CA TRP A 464 -24.94 -7.08 -7.02
C TRP A 464 -24.79 -7.61 -8.46
N ALA A 465 -24.22 -6.82 -9.37
CA ALA A 465 -23.94 -7.27 -10.73
C ALA A 465 -22.95 -8.45 -10.75
N MET A 466 -21.93 -8.41 -9.88
CA MET A 466 -20.95 -9.49 -9.71
C MET A 466 -21.53 -10.76 -9.07
N SER A 467 -22.73 -10.71 -8.47
CA SER A 467 -23.41 -11.92 -7.99
C SER A 467 -24.31 -12.58 -9.04
N GLN A 468 -24.40 -12.01 -10.25
CA GLN A 468 -25.10 -12.61 -11.39
C GLN A 468 -24.19 -13.56 -12.16
N HIS A 469 -24.75 -14.26 -13.14
CA HIS A 469 -23.97 -15.09 -14.07
C HIS A 469 -23.06 -14.20 -14.92
N LEU A 470 -21.76 -14.53 -14.92
CA LEU A 470 -20.72 -13.81 -15.65
C LEU A 470 -19.88 -14.79 -16.46
N PRO A 471 -19.31 -14.37 -17.60
CA PRO A 471 -18.43 -15.22 -18.40
C PRO A 471 -17.17 -15.58 -17.63
N THR A 472 -16.76 -16.85 -17.67
CA THR A 472 -15.61 -17.37 -16.90
C THR A 472 -14.62 -18.19 -17.73
N HIS A 473 -15.06 -18.86 -18.80
CA HIS A 473 -14.23 -19.74 -19.64
C HIS A 473 -14.91 -20.07 -20.99
N ASP A 474 -14.21 -20.84 -21.81
CA ASP A 474 -14.55 -21.34 -23.16
C ASP A 474 -14.71 -20.21 -24.20
N PHE A 475 -13.84 -19.21 -24.10
CA PHE A 475 -13.81 -18.10 -25.05
C PHE A 475 -13.39 -18.57 -26.45
N SER A 476 -14.24 -18.30 -27.43
CA SER A 476 -14.00 -18.64 -28.84
C SER A 476 -14.59 -17.59 -29.77
N TRP A 477 -13.98 -17.44 -30.96
CA TRP A 477 -14.60 -16.69 -32.05
C TRP A 477 -15.75 -17.51 -32.62
N THR A 478 -16.84 -16.84 -33.00
CA THR A 478 -17.97 -17.44 -33.69
C THR A 478 -18.23 -16.71 -35.00
N ASP A 479 -18.53 -17.47 -36.05
CA ASP A 479 -19.00 -16.94 -37.34
C ASP A 479 -20.53 -16.80 -37.36
N GLU A 480 -21.22 -17.17 -36.27
CA GLU A 480 -22.67 -17.06 -36.15
C GLU A 480 -23.10 -15.59 -35.97
N ASP A 481 -24.07 -15.17 -36.77
CA ASP A 481 -24.64 -13.83 -36.71
C ASP A 481 -25.63 -13.74 -35.52
N VAL A 482 -25.09 -13.49 -34.32
CA VAL A 482 -25.89 -13.43 -33.09
C VAL A 482 -26.70 -12.14 -33.06
N ASN A 483 -28.03 -12.26 -33.22
CA ASN A 483 -28.94 -11.14 -33.03
C ASN A 483 -29.15 -10.86 -31.53
N PHE A 484 -28.29 -10.00 -30.96
CA PHE A 484 -28.31 -9.58 -29.56
C PHE A 484 -29.63 -8.94 -29.10
N MET A 485 -30.50 -8.49 -30.02
CA MET A 485 -31.81 -7.94 -29.68
C MET A 485 -32.87 -9.01 -29.41
N ASN A 486 -32.57 -10.29 -29.71
CA ASN A 486 -33.47 -11.44 -29.53
C ASN A 486 -32.95 -12.45 -28.51
N VAL A 487 -31.88 -12.13 -27.78
CA VAL A 487 -31.37 -12.97 -26.69
C VAL A 487 -32.28 -12.78 -25.47
N PRO A 488 -32.93 -13.83 -24.94
CA PRO A 488 -33.76 -13.73 -23.74
C PRO A 488 -33.00 -13.15 -22.54
N ASP A 489 -33.66 -12.37 -21.69
CA ASP A 489 -33.05 -11.76 -20.50
C ASP A 489 -32.50 -12.80 -19.48
N ASP A 490 -32.86 -14.07 -19.63
CA ASP A 490 -32.48 -15.21 -18.78
C ASP A 490 -31.39 -16.13 -19.38
N SER A 491 -30.71 -15.68 -20.45
CA SER A 491 -29.63 -16.42 -21.14
C SER A 491 -28.30 -16.45 -20.38
#